data_AF-A0A933A105-F1
#
_entry.id   AF-A0A933A105-F1
#
_cell.length_a   1.000
_cell.length_b   1.000
_cell.length_c   1.000
_cell.angle_alpha   90.00
_cell.angle_beta   90.00
_cell.angle_gamma   90.00
#
_symmetry.space_group_name_H-M   'P 1'
#
loop_
_entity.id
_entity.type
_entity.pdbx_description
1 polymer ?
#
loop_
_entity_poly.entity_id
_entity_poly.type
_entity_poly.pdbx_seq_one_letter_code
_entity_poly.pdbx_strand_id
1 'polypeptide(L)'
;MVRKPDFSKVRNLTTHPVLRRLLAPFRRVSVDWQARVTRYKAMHFPALTKSAAHLGRAAWDFGKTLVIAFLLAQLIMVSVAQAFQVEQFSMEPTLLPNDRVLVAKFIYRIRPARRGDVIVLRYPLNQSRNYIKRIVALPGEQVRIKDGRVLISGRAITEPYINGQFTGEYGPQGVPDNEYFVLGDNRNNSEDSRAFGFVKKDLVVGQALLIYWPPRRARVLIPR
;
A
#
# COMPACT_ATOMS: atom_id res chain seq x y z
N MET A 1 52.70 -7.36 -21.42
CA MET A 1 54.10 -7.31 -21.88
C MET A 1 54.21 -8.05 -23.21
N VAL A 2 54.38 -7.33 -24.33
CA VAL A 2 54.67 -7.94 -25.64
C VAL A 2 55.93 -7.26 -26.15
N ARG A 3 57.02 -8.03 -26.30
CA ARG A 3 58.33 -7.53 -26.75
C ARG A 3 58.25 -7.10 -28.23
N LYS A 4 58.81 -5.94 -28.56
CA LYS A 4 59.01 -5.50 -29.95
C LYS A 4 60.11 -6.37 -30.59
N PRO A 5 60.00 -6.74 -31.88
CA PRO A 5 61.09 -7.40 -32.58
C PRO A 5 62.22 -6.40 -32.87
N ASP A 6 63.46 -6.82 -32.61
CA ASP A 6 64.69 -6.07 -32.89
C ASP A 6 65.19 -6.41 -34.30
N PHE A 7 65.18 -5.42 -35.19
CA PHE A 7 65.60 -5.54 -36.60
C PHE A 7 67.02 -5.01 -36.86
N SER A 8 67.84 -4.84 -35.82
CA SER A 8 69.23 -4.38 -35.94
C SER A 8 70.15 -5.34 -36.71
N LYS A 9 69.71 -6.59 -36.97
CA LYS A 9 70.50 -7.63 -37.67
C LYS A 9 70.27 -7.76 -39.19
N VAL A 10 69.61 -6.81 -39.86
CA VAL A 10 69.44 -6.85 -41.34
C VAL A 10 70.17 -5.69 -42.04
N ARG A 11 71.36 -5.34 -41.55
CA ARG A 11 72.30 -4.47 -42.26
C ARG A 11 73.50 -5.31 -42.67
N ASN A 12 73.49 -5.85 -43.90
CA ASN A 12 74.68 -6.13 -44.73
C ASN A 12 74.35 -7.00 -45.97
N LEU A 13 73.34 -6.62 -46.75
CA LEU A 13 73.07 -7.22 -48.07
C LEU A 13 72.60 -6.14 -49.06
N THR A 14 73.41 -5.11 -49.31
CA THR A 14 73.08 -4.07 -50.30
C THR A 14 74.32 -3.50 -50.97
N THR A 15 75.00 -4.29 -51.79
CA THR A 15 76.03 -3.80 -52.74
C THR A 15 75.91 -4.39 -54.15
N HIS A 16 74.77 -5.02 -54.50
CA HIS A 16 74.54 -5.51 -55.86
C HIS A 16 73.60 -4.56 -56.66
N PRO A 17 74.02 -4.02 -57.83
CA PRO A 17 73.28 -2.98 -58.56
C PRO A 17 71.93 -3.44 -59.14
N VAL A 18 71.73 -4.75 -59.33
CA VAL A 18 70.48 -5.35 -59.87
C VAL A 18 69.36 -5.37 -58.82
N LEU A 19 69.68 -5.62 -57.54
CA LEU A 19 68.69 -5.67 -56.44
C LEU A 19 68.18 -4.28 -56.01
N ARG A 20 68.95 -3.22 -56.30
CA ARG A 20 68.57 -1.83 -55.99
C ARG A 20 67.43 -1.32 -56.88
N ARG A 21 67.29 -1.85 -58.10
CA ARG A 21 66.25 -1.46 -59.07
C ARG A 21 64.93 -2.21 -58.85
N LEU A 22 64.97 -3.39 -58.22
CA LEU A 22 63.78 -4.21 -57.90
C LEU A 22 63.09 -3.79 -56.58
N LEU A 23 63.79 -3.13 -55.67
CA LEU A 23 63.25 -2.72 -54.36
C LEU A 23 62.92 -1.22 -54.25
N ALA A 24 63.05 -0.47 -55.34
CA ALA A 24 62.76 0.96 -55.40
C ALA A 24 61.29 1.35 -55.09
N PRO A 25 60.23 0.57 -55.43
CA PRO A 25 58.87 1.03 -55.18
C PRO A 25 58.39 0.83 -53.72
N PHE A 26 59.13 0.10 -52.87
CA PHE A 26 58.65 -0.26 -51.52
C PHE A 26 59.18 0.62 -50.38
N ARG A 27 59.88 1.72 -50.69
CA ARG A 27 60.50 2.61 -49.67
C ARG A 27 59.59 3.72 -49.14
N ARG A 28 58.30 3.74 -49.50
CA ARG A 28 57.38 4.81 -49.07
C ARG A 28 56.01 4.28 -48.67
N VAL A 29 55.96 3.34 -47.73
CA VAL A 29 54.73 3.12 -46.97
C VAL A 29 55.08 2.98 -45.49
N SER A 30 55.33 4.09 -44.82
CA SER A 30 55.15 4.15 -43.37
C SER A 30 53.64 4.07 -43.13
N VAL A 31 53.12 2.83 -43.10
CA VAL A 31 51.75 2.56 -42.67
C VAL A 31 51.69 2.99 -41.22
N ASP A 32 51.11 4.17 -40.98
CA ASP A 32 50.77 4.62 -39.64
C ASP A 32 49.65 3.70 -39.10
N TRP A 33 50.09 2.58 -38.55
CA TRP A 33 49.24 1.53 -38.02
C TRP A 33 48.41 2.06 -36.85
N GLN A 34 48.95 3.03 -36.10
CA GLN A 34 48.24 3.70 -35.01
C GLN A 34 47.11 4.57 -35.55
N ALA A 35 47.33 5.34 -36.62
CA ALA A 35 46.25 6.11 -37.25
C ALA A 35 45.15 5.24 -37.86
N ARG A 36 45.48 4.09 -38.48
CA ARG A 36 44.47 3.18 -39.06
C ARG A 36 43.65 2.44 -38.00
N VAL A 37 44.26 1.97 -36.91
CA VAL A 37 43.51 1.30 -35.83
C VAL A 37 42.65 2.27 -35.05
N THR A 38 43.13 3.50 -34.86
CA THR A 38 42.33 4.56 -34.21
C THR A 38 41.10 4.92 -35.06
N ARG A 39 41.25 5.04 -36.38
CA ARG A 39 40.11 5.26 -37.29
C ARG A 39 39.15 4.07 -37.33
N TYR A 40 39.65 2.83 -37.28
CA TYR A 40 38.79 1.63 -37.33
C TYR A 40 37.92 1.50 -36.07
N LYS A 41 38.48 1.73 -34.88
CA LYS A 41 37.71 1.76 -33.61
C LYS A 41 36.68 2.89 -33.58
N ALA A 42 37.04 4.08 -34.07
CA ALA A 42 36.13 5.22 -34.13
C ALA A 42 34.97 5.01 -35.14
N MET A 43 35.20 4.23 -36.20
CA MET A 43 34.22 4.03 -37.27
C MET A 43 33.25 2.86 -37.02
N HIS A 44 33.62 1.86 -36.20
CA HIS A 44 32.82 0.63 -36.02
C HIS A 44 32.18 0.43 -34.62
N PHE A 45 32.52 1.24 -33.60
CA PHE A 45 31.93 1.14 -32.25
C PHE A 45 31.18 2.38 -31.68
N PRO A 46 30.73 3.40 -32.44
CA PRO A 46 29.99 4.52 -31.85
C PRO A 46 28.48 4.24 -31.62
N ALA A 47 27.92 3.18 -32.23
CA ALA A 47 26.48 2.87 -32.13
C ALA A 47 26.10 2.12 -30.84
N LEU A 48 26.97 1.23 -30.35
CA LEU A 48 26.71 0.39 -29.17
C LEU A 48 26.72 1.19 -27.84
N THR A 49 27.58 2.20 -27.73
CA THR A 49 27.71 3.02 -26.52
C THR A 49 26.56 4.02 -26.36
N LYS A 50 26.05 4.57 -27.46
CA LYS A 50 24.86 5.45 -27.44
C LYS A 50 23.64 4.68 -26.94
N SER A 51 23.42 3.45 -27.44
CA SER A 51 22.29 2.60 -27.02
C SER A 51 22.30 2.29 -25.51
N ALA A 52 23.46 1.96 -24.93
CA ALA A 52 23.58 1.69 -23.50
C ALA A 52 23.35 2.94 -22.62
N ALA A 53 23.81 4.11 -23.07
CA ALA A 53 23.58 5.39 -22.37
C ALA A 53 22.11 5.86 -22.46
N HIS A 54 21.41 5.55 -23.56
CA HIS A 54 19.96 5.74 -23.65
C HIS A 54 19.20 4.77 -22.74
N LEU A 55 19.65 3.51 -22.62
CA LEU A 55 19.06 2.52 -21.72
C LEU A 55 19.21 2.91 -20.23
N GLY A 56 20.39 3.40 -19.83
CA GLY A 56 20.64 3.84 -18.45
C GLY A 56 19.82 5.07 -18.05
N ARG A 57 19.66 6.04 -18.96
CA ARG A 57 18.77 7.21 -18.72
C ARG A 57 17.31 6.80 -18.67
N ALA A 58 16.86 5.93 -19.57
CA ALA A 58 15.49 5.41 -19.55
C ALA A 58 15.20 4.65 -18.25
N ALA A 59 16.12 3.80 -17.78
CA ALA A 59 15.99 3.09 -16.51
C ALA A 59 15.95 4.05 -15.31
N TRP A 60 16.75 5.12 -15.33
CA TRP A 60 16.72 6.18 -14.31
C TRP A 60 15.39 6.94 -14.29
N ASP A 61 14.88 7.32 -15.45
CA ASP A 61 13.60 8.02 -15.58
C ASP A 61 12.41 7.14 -15.16
N PHE A 62 12.45 5.85 -15.51
CA PHE A 62 11.49 4.86 -15.05
C PHE A 62 11.55 4.67 -13.52
N GLY A 63 12.76 4.54 -12.97
CA GLY A 63 12.99 4.44 -11.52
C GLY A 63 12.44 5.64 -10.75
N LYS A 64 12.70 6.87 -11.21
CA LYS A 64 12.13 8.10 -10.61
C LYS A 64 10.60 8.06 -10.59
N THR A 65 9.99 7.62 -11.69
CA THR A 65 8.51 7.53 -11.80
C THR A 65 7.95 6.51 -10.81
N LEU A 66 8.59 5.35 -10.64
CA LEU A 66 8.18 4.35 -9.66
C LEU A 66 8.29 4.88 -8.22
N VAL A 67 9.39 5.59 -7.90
CA VAL A 67 9.56 6.20 -6.58
C VAL A 67 8.48 7.25 -6.32
N ILE A 68 8.20 8.12 -7.29
CA ILE A 68 7.12 9.13 -7.16
C ILE A 68 5.76 8.45 -6.98
N ALA A 69 5.45 7.42 -7.77
CA ALA A 69 4.20 6.68 -7.66
C ALA A 69 4.06 6.00 -6.29
N PHE A 70 5.14 5.40 -5.76
CA PHE A 70 5.16 4.80 -4.44
C PHE A 70 4.93 5.84 -3.33
N LEU A 71 5.63 6.97 -3.38
CA LEU A 71 5.47 8.05 -2.41
C LEU A 71 4.06 8.63 -2.44
N LEU A 72 3.50 8.84 -3.64
CA LEU A 72 2.13 9.31 -3.82
C LEU A 72 1.12 8.28 -3.29
N ALA A 73 1.30 7.00 -3.61
CA ALA A 73 0.45 5.93 -3.09
C ALA A 73 0.53 5.87 -1.56
N GLN A 74 1.72 5.99 -0.96
CA GLN A 74 1.88 6.00 0.49
C GLN A 74 1.18 7.20 1.14
N LEU A 75 1.30 8.40 0.54
CA LEU A 75 0.61 9.59 1.01
C LEU A 75 -0.92 9.41 0.96
N ILE A 76 -1.44 8.87 -0.14
CA ILE A 76 -2.86 8.57 -0.31
C ILE A 76 -3.29 7.54 0.74
N MET A 77 -2.56 6.43 0.87
CA MET A 77 -2.88 5.33 1.78
C MET A 77 -2.91 5.77 3.25
N VAL A 78 -1.92 6.56 3.70
CA VAL A 78 -1.89 7.10 5.07
C VAL A 78 -3.03 8.12 5.30
N SER A 79 -3.51 8.77 4.25
CA SER A 79 -4.61 9.73 4.35
C SER A 79 -5.98 9.03 4.45
N VAL A 80 -6.19 7.94 3.70
CA VAL A 80 -7.48 7.23 3.59
C VAL A 80 -7.64 6.08 4.56
N ALA A 81 -6.56 5.50 5.08
CA ALA A 81 -6.61 4.39 6.01
C ALA A 81 -5.83 4.69 7.29
N GLN A 82 -6.33 4.21 8.42
CA GLN A 82 -5.68 4.37 9.72
C GLN A 82 -5.71 3.06 10.49
N ALA A 83 -4.58 2.73 11.13
CA ALA A 83 -4.48 1.57 12.00
C ALA A 83 -4.89 1.94 13.43
N PHE A 84 -5.71 1.10 14.06
CA PHE A 84 -6.08 1.19 15.48
C PHE A 84 -5.75 -0.12 16.19
N GLN A 85 -5.35 -0.03 17.45
CA GLN A 85 -5.27 -1.17 18.35
C GLN A 85 -6.55 -1.26 19.19
N VAL A 86 -7.11 -2.45 19.29
CA VAL A 86 -8.26 -2.73 20.16
C VAL A 86 -7.76 -2.94 21.58
N GLU A 87 -8.23 -2.11 22.51
CA GLU A 87 -7.82 -2.17 23.93
C GLU A 87 -8.89 -2.83 24.81
N GLN A 88 -10.16 -2.77 24.41
CA GLN A 88 -11.30 -3.16 25.23
C GLN A 88 -11.98 -4.45 24.74
N PHE A 89 -12.68 -5.12 25.66
CA PHE A 89 -13.40 -6.38 25.43
C PHE A 89 -14.84 -6.21 24.89
N SER A 90 -15.28 -4.97 24.67
CA SER A 90 -16.68 -4.67 24.27
C SER A 90 -17.12 -5.26 22.93
N MET A 91 -16.17 -5.71 22.11
CA MET A 91 -16.42 -6.25 20.78
C MET A 91 -16.12 -7.76 20.68
N GLU A 92 -15.92 -8.45 21.80
CA GLU A 92 -15.79 -9.92 21.78
C GLU A 92 -17.10 -10.58 21.32
N PRO A 93 -17.03 -11.69 20.54
CA PRO A 93 -15.83 -12.40 20.05
C PRO A 93 -15.26 -11.84 18.73
N THR A 94 -15.87 -10.81 18.14
CA THR A 94 -15.47 -10.29 16.83
C THR A 94 -14.08 -9.66 16.86
N LEU A 95 -13.80 -8.86 17.88
CA LEU A 95 -12.51 -8.23 18.14
C LEU A 95 -12.10 -8.53 19.58
N LEU A 96 -10.85 -8.96 19.77
CA LEU A 96 -10.27 -9.17 21.09
C LEU A 96 -9.20 -8.11 21.33
N PRO A 97 -8.83 -7.84 22.59
CA PRO A 97 -7.72 -6.95 22.89
C PRO A 97 -6.43 -7.35 22.16
N ASN A 98 -5.66 -6.33 21.79
CA ASN A 98 -4.44 -6.40 20.98
C ASN A 98 -4.64 -6.72 19.49
N ASP A 99 -5.88 -6.90 19.02
CA ASP A 99 -6.14 -6.85 17.58
C ASP A 99 -5.74 -5.48 17.03
N ARG A 100 -5.08 -5.47 15.86
CA ARG A 100 -4.87 -4.26 15.09
C ARG A 100 -5.78 -4.29 13.88
N VAL A 101 -6.63 -3.27 13.79
CA VAL A 101 -7.64 -3.13 12.74
C VAL A 101 -7.23 -2.01 11.78
N LEU A 102 -7.45 -2.24 10.49
CA LEU A 102 -7.32 -1.21 9.48
C LEU A 102 -8.69 -0.56 9.25
N VAL A 103 -8.74 0.75 9.39
CA VAL A 103 -9.96 1.54 9.32
C VAL A 103 -9.94 2.40 8.06
N ALA A 104 -10.95 2.26 7.21
CA ALA A 104 -11.16 3.13 6.06
C ALA A 104 -11.83 4.42 6.50
N LYS A 105 -11.07 5.52 6.43
CA LYS A 105 -11.54 6.88 6.60
C LYS A 105 -12.33 7.28 5.36
N PHE A 106 -13.32 8.15 5.53
CA PHE A 106 -14.14 8.68 4.42
C PHE A 106 -14.99 7.67 3.65
N ILE A 107 -14.99 6.38 4.02
CA ILE A 107 -15.83 5.35 3.39
C ILE A 107 -17.32 5.76 3.34
N TYR A 108 -17.80 6.47 4.36
CA TYR A 108 -19.19 6.93 4.41
C TYR A 108 -19.50 8.20 3.61
N ARG A 109 -18.49 8.80 2.95
CA ARG A 109 -18.71 9.86 1.95
C ARG A 109 -18.97 9.28 0.56
N ILE A 110 -18.49 8.06 0.30
CA ILE A 110 -18.61 7.39 -1.01
C ILE A 110 -19.71 6.32 -1.04
N ARG A 111 -20.12 5.80 0.12
CA ARG A 111 -21.25 4.88 0.24
C ARG A 111 -22.03 5.15 1.53
N PRO A 112 -23.34 4.84 1.59
CA PRO A 112 -24.07 4.87 2.84
C PRO A 112 -23.55 3.81 3.82
N ALA A 113 -23.67 4.10 5.13
CA ALA A 113 -23.44 3.12 6.19
C ALA A 113 -24.49 2.02 6.14
N ARG A 114 -24.09 0.80 6.52
CA ARG A 114 -24.96 -0.38 6.54
C ARG A 114 -25.09 -0.90 7.96
N ARG A 115 -26.25 -1.49 8.27
CA ARG A 115 -26.39 -2.29 9.50
C ARG A 115 -25.32 -3.37 9.49
N GLY A 116 -24.71 -3.62 10.64
CA GLY A 116 -23.64 -4.60 10.79
C GLY A 116 -22.24 -4.04 10.50
N ASP A 117 -22.10 -2.81 9.97
CA ASP A 117 -20.79 -2.17 9.83
C ASP A 117 -20.14 -1.99 11.22
N VAL A 118 -18.89 -2.45 11.35
CA VAL A 118 -18.05 -2.18 12.53
C VAL A 118 -17.31 -0.87 12.30
N ILE A 119 -17.47 0.08 13.21
CA ILE A 119 -16.96 1.44 13.06
C ILE A 119 -16.11 1.86 14.24
N VAL A 120 -15.09 2.67 13.94
CA VAL A 120 -14.43 3.49 14.95
C VAL A 120 -15.15 4.84 15.00
N LEU A 121 -15.48 5.29 16.21
CA LEU A 121 -16.17 6.53 16.50
C LEU A 121 -15.49 7.28 17.65
N ARG A 122 -15.56 8.61 17.65
CA ARG A 122 -15.20 9.43 18.78
C ARG A 122 -16.28 9.31 19.84
N TYR A 123 -15.89 9.00 21.07
CA TYR A 123 -16.83 8.79 22.16
C TYR A 123 -17.66 10.07 22.42
N PRO A 124 -19.01 10.00 22.38
CA PRO A 124 -19.84 11.20 22.43
C PRO A 124 -19.65 12.07 23.68
N LEU A 125 -19.39 11.45 24.84
CA LEU A 125 -19.22 12.18 26.11
C LEU A 125 -17.78 12.69 26.34
N ASN A 126 -16.79 12.14 25.63
CA ASN A 126 -15.40 12.63 25.64
C ASN A 126 -14.70 12.25 24.32
N GLN A 127 -14.70 13.18 23.37
CA GLN A 127 -14.22 12.94 22.00
C GLN A 127 -12.70 12.77 21.88
N SER A 128 -11.94 12.93 22.96
CA SER A 128 -10.51 12.59 23.01
C SER A 128 -10.27 11.08 23.00
N ARG A 129 -11.32 10.27 23.18
CA ARG A 129 -11.27 8.80 23.15
C ARG A 129 -11.99 8.27 21.92
N ASN A 130 -11.45 7.20 21.34
CA ASN A 130 -12.07 6.48 20.23
C ASN A 130 -12.62 5.14 20.72
N TYR A 131 -13.85 4.80 20.34
CA TYR A 131 -14.48 3.51 20.57
C TYR A 131 -14.67 2.77 19.25
N ILE A 132 -14.70 1.45 19.34
CA ILE A 132 -15.10 0.57 18.24
C ILE A 132 -16.40 -0.14 18.62
N LYS A 133 -17.40 -0.03 17.76
CA LYS A 133 -18.77 -0.54 17.96
C LYS A 133 -19.38 -0.97 16.62
N ARG A 134 -20.48 -1.72 16.67
CA ARG A 134 -21.25 -2.13 15.48
C ARG A 134 -22.49 -1.25 15.31
N ILE A 135 -22.76 -0.82 14.09
CA ILE A 135 -24.02 -0.15 13.75
C ILE A 135 -25.15 -1.18 13.80
N VAL A 136 -26.10 -0.97 14.71
CA VAL A 136 -27.24 -1.86 14.92
C VAL A 136 -28.54 -1.25 14.42
N ALA A 137 -28.71 0.08 14.45
CA ALA A 137 -29.83 0.76 13.82
C ALA A 137 -29.37 2.00 13.03
N LEU A 138 -30.03 2.22 11.89
CA LEU A 138 -29.76 3.30 10.93
C LEU A 138 -30.73 4.47 11.14
N PRO A 139 -30.43 5.66 10.57
CA PRO A 139 -31.32 6.81 10.59
C PRO A 139 -32.76 6.47 10.15
N GLY A 140 -33.75 7.01 10.87
CA GLY A 140 -35.17 6.81 10.60
C GLY A 140 -35.75 5.48 11.11
N GLU A 141 -34.92 4.57 11.62
CA GLU A 141 -35.38 3.31 12.20
C GLU A 141 -35.79 3.47 13.66
N GLN A 142 -36.64 2.56 14.16
CA GLN A 142 -36.94 2.48 15.59
C GLN A 142 -36.20 1.30 16.20
N VAL A 143 -35.39 1.55 17.23
CA VAL A 143 -34.72 0.49 17.98
C VAL A 143 -35.46 0.18 19.27
N ARG A 144 -35.61 -1.11 19.57
CA ARG A 144 -36.08 -1.62 20.85
C ARG A 144 -35.25 -2.84 21.24
N ILE A 145 -34.92 -2.97 22.50
CA ILE A 145 -34.33 -4.18 23.07
C ILE A 145 -35.33 -4.74 24.07
N LYS A 146 -35.70 -6.00 23.89
CA LYS A 146 -36.62 -6.72 24.77
C LYS A 146 -36.28 -8.20 24.77
N ASP A 147 -36.34 -8.84 25.94
CA ASP A 147 -36.16 -10.29 26.10
C ASP A 147 -34.82 -10.79 25.49
N GLY A 148 -33.76 -9.99 25.63
CA GLY A 148 -32.44 -10.30 25.09
C GLY A 148 -32.36 -10.33 23.56
N ARG A 149 -33.27 -9.60 22.88
CA ARG A 149 -33.28 -9.45 21.42
C ARG A 149 -33.34 -7.98 21.03
N VAL A 150 -32.64 -7.64 19.95
CA VAL A 150 -32.79 -6.35 19.29
C VAL A 150 -33.90 -6.43 18.27
N LEU A 151 -34.83 -5.49 18.33
CA LEU A 151 -35.90 -5.28 17.37
C LEU A 151 -35.67 -3.96 16.65
N ILE A 152 -35.74 -3.99 15.33
CA ILE A 152 -35.67 -2.82 14.46
C ILE A 152 -37.01 -2.67 13.76
N SER A 153 -37.69 -1.55 14.00
CA SER A 153 -39.03 -1.25 13.50
C SER A 153 -40.01 -2.42 13.74
N GLY A 154 -39.95 -2.99 14.95
CA GLY A 154 -40.78 -4.10 15.41
C GLY A 154 -40.32 -5.51 14.99
N ARG A 155 -39.29 -5.63 14.14
CA ARG A 155 -38.77 -6.94 13.68
C ARG A 155 -37.49 -7.31 14.41
N ALA A 156 -37.45 -8.50 15.01
CA ALA A 156 -36.23 -9.02 15.60
C ALA A 156 -35.15 -9.24 14.52
N ILE A 157 -33.94 -8.76 14.76
CA ILE A 157 -32.80 -8.96 13.85
C ILE A 157 -31.99 -10.20 14.25
N THR A 158 -31.36 -10.85 13.28
CA THR A 158 -30.43 -11.95 13.53
C THR A 158 -29.04 -11.40 13.79
N GLU A 159 -28.41 -11.85 14.88
CA GLU A 159 -27.13 -11.31 15.33
C GLU A 159 -26.13 -12.45 15.51
N PRO A 160 -25.60 -13.05 14.42
CA PRO A 160 -24.73 -14.22 14.50
C PRO A 160 -23.33 -13.91 15.07
N TYR A 161 -23.09 -12.67 15.48
CA TYR A 161 -21.82 -12.14 15.98
C TYR A 161 -21.79 -11.94 17.50
N ILE A 162 -22.90 -12.15 18.22
CA ILE A 162 -22.92 -12.05 19.69
C ILE A 162 -22.70 -13.42 20.33
N ASN A 163 -22.10 -13.43 21.51
CA ASN A 163 -21.99 -14.63 22.34
C ASN A 163 -23.07 -14.64 23.43
N GLY A 164 -23.86 -15.71 23.45
CA GLY A 164 -24.81 -15.99 24.52
C GLY A 164 -26.04 -15.08 24.51
N GLN A 165 -26.86 -15.24 25.55
CA GLN A 165 -27.99 -14.36 25.80
C GLN A 165 -27.50 -13.10 26.51
N PHE A 166 -28.15 -11.98 26.22
CA PHE A 166 -27.88 -10.72 26.91
C PHE A 166 -29.13 -10.21 27.60
N THR A 167 -28.94 -9.52 28.70
CA THR A 167 -30.03 -9.01 29.52
C THR A 167 -30.17 -7.50 29.33
N GLY A 168 -31.35 -6.99 29.68
CA GLY A 168 -31.65 -5.56 29.63
C GLY A 168 -32.71 -5.21 28.59
N GLU A 169 -33.25 -4.01 28.77
CA GLU A 169 -34.25 -3.42 27.89
C GLU A 169 -33.79 -2.04 27.43
N TYR A 170 -34.28 -1.62 26.27
CA TYR A 170 -34.02 -0.29 25.72
C TYR A 170 -35.14 0.11 24.77
N GLY A 171 -35.51 1.39 24.77
CA GLY A 171 -36.51 1.92 23.85
C GLY A 171 -37.94 1.43 24.13
N PRO A 172 -38.85 1.57 23.16
CA PRO A 172 -38.60 1.95 21.76
C PRO A 172 -38.12 3.40 21.61
N GLN A 173 -37.14 3.63 20.73
CA GLN A 173 -36.66 4.97 20.41
C GLN A 173 -36.34 5.08 18.91
N GLY A 174 -36.75 6.18 18.29
CA GLY A 174 -36.43 6.48 16.89
C GLY A 174 -35.01 7.02 16.75
N VAL A 175 -34.27 6.51 15.77
CA VAL A 175 -32.92 6.97 15.44
C VAL A 175 -33.02 8.24 14.57
N PRO A 176 -32.46 9.38 14.98
CA PRO A 176 -32.51 10.61 14.19
C PRO A 176 -31.82 10.50 12.83
N ASP A 177 -32.20 11.36 11.87
CA ASP A 177 -31.78 11.32 10.47
C ASP A 177 -30.25 11.40 10.23
N ASN A 178 -29.48 11.82 11.24
CA ASN A 178 -28.03 11.98 11.18
C ASN A 178 -27.26 11.23 12.26
N GLU A 179 -27.88 10.21 12.85
CA GLU A 179 -27.28 9.45 13.94
C GLU A 179 -27.40 7.94 13.69
N TYR A 180 -26.62 7.18 14.45
CA TYR A 180 -26.62 5.73 14.45
C TYR A 180 -26.87 5.23 15.87
N PHE A 181 -27.58 4.12 16.00
CA PHE A 181 -27.57 3.34 17.23
C PHE A 181 -26.49 2.27 17.12
N VAL A 182 -25.53 2.27 18.04
CA VAL A 182 -24.41 1.33 18.02
C VAL A 182 -24.38 0.47 19.27
N LEU A 183 -24.00 -0.80 19.13
CA LEU A 183 -23.81 -1.72 20.24
C LEU A 183 -22.41 -2.37 20.16
N GLY A 184 -21.91 -2.79 21.31
CA GLY A 184 -20.82 -3.77 21.34
C GLY A 184 -21.33 -5.17 21.03
N ASP A 185 -20.48 -6.00 20.46
CA ASP A 185 -20.80 -7.42 20.25
C ASP A 185 -20.82 -8.19 21.59
N ASN A 186 -20.01 -7.74 22.56
CA ASN A 186 -20.06 -8.21 23.94
C ASN A 186 -21.15 -7.46 24.71
N ARG A 187 -22.41 -7.85 24.48
CA ARG A 187 -23.60 -7.12 24.94
C ARG A 187 -23.66 -6.86 26.43
N ASN A 188 -23.22 -7.81 27.26
CA ASN A 188 -23.27 -7.66 28.70
C ASN A 188 -22.08 -6.86 29.25
N ASN A 189 -21.06 -6.57 28.43
CA ASN A 189 -19.84 -5.88 28.84
C ASN A 189 -19.41 -4.81 27.83
N SER A 190 -20.35 -3.92 27.48
CA SER A 190 -20.13 -2.87 26.50
C SER A 190 -20.81 -1.58 26.94
N GLU A 191 -20.02 -0.53 27.08
CA GLU A 191 -20.53 0.84 27.10
C GLU A 191 -20.80 1.26 25.65
N ASP A 192 -22.08 1.39 25.30
CA ASP A 192 -22.55 1.67 23.94
C ASP A 192 -23.79 2.60 23.94
N SER A 193 -24.57 2.65 22.85
CA SER A 193 -25.70 3.57 22.74
C SER A 193 -26.78 3.37 23.80
N ARG A 194 -26.81 2.24 24.51
CA ARG A 194 -27.67 2.05 25.69
C ARG A 194 -27.29 2.98 26.86
N ALA A 195 -26.01 3.38 26.94
CA ALA A 195 -25.48 4.22 28.01
C ALA A 195 -25.30 5.68 27.58
N PHE A 196 -24.73 5.91 26.38
CA PHE A 196 -24.40 7.27 25.91
C PHE A 196 -25.33 7.82 24.81
N GLY A 197 -26.36 7.06 24.41
CA GLY A 197 -27.30 7.46 23.37
C GLY A 197 -26.80 7.27 21.94
N PHE A 198 -27.47 7.90 20.99
CA PHE A 198 -27.15 7.79 19.57
C PHE A 198 -25.82 8.49 19.20
N VAL A 199 -25.21 8.05 18.12
CA VAL A 199 -23.91 8.55 17.64
C VAL A 199 -24.11 9.33 16.35
N LYS A 200 -23.80 10.63 16.38
CA LYS A 200 -23.82 11.47 15.19
C LYS A 200 -22.85 10.97 14.12
N LYS A 201 -23.25 11.12 12.85
CA LYS A 201 -22.45 10.73 11.68
C LYS A 201 -21.05 11.35 11.66
N ASP A 202 -20.90 12.57 12.14
CA ASP A 202 -19.64 13.32 12.19
C ASP A 202 -18.65 12.80 13.26
N LEU A 203 -19.15 12.08 14.28
CA LEU A 203 -18.31 11.39 15.26
C LEU A 203 -17.74 10.08 14.72
N VAL A 204 -18.23 9.57 13.59
CA VAL A 204 -17.71 8.34 12.98
C VAL A 204 -16.39 8.62 12.28
N VAL A 205 -15.32 7.99 12.75
CA VAL A 205 -13.97 8.11 12.17
C VAL A 205 -13.85 7.31 10.87
N GLY A 206 -14.41 6.10 10.85
CA GLY A 206 -14.38 5.23 9.68
C GLY A 206 -14.84 3.80 9.98
N GLN A 207 -14.87 2.97 8.95
CA GLN A 207 -15.23 1.56 9.07
C GLN A 207 -13.99 0.70 9.29
N ALA A 208 -14.02 -0.20 10.27
CA ALA A 208 -13.02 -1.23 10.41
C ALA A 208 -13.22 -2.30 9.32
N LEU A 209 -12.25 -2.45 8.42
CA LEU A 209 -12.34 -3.33 7.26
C LEU A 209 -11.75 -4.71 7.51
N LEU A 210 -10.66 -4.79 8.26
CA LEU A 210 -9.95 -6.04 8.51
C LEU A 210 -9.12 -5.96 9.79
N ILE A 211 -8.95 -7.12 10.42
CA ILE A 211 -7.91 -7.36 11.41
C ILE A 211 -6.65 -7.73 10.61
N TYR A 212 -5.55 -7.00 10.79
CA TYR A 212 -4.29 -7.31 10.09
C TYR A 212 -3.24 -7.93 11.03
N TRP A 213 -3.41 -7.77 12.34
CA TRP A 213 -2.51 -8.32 13.36
C TRP A 213 -3.30 -8.75 14.60
N PRO A 214 -2.94 -9.86 15.26
CA PRO A 214 -1.86 -10.80 14.91
C PRO A 214 -2.16 -11.63 13.65
N PRO A 215 -1.15 -12.15 12.92
CA PRO A 215 -1.37 -12.82 11.62
C PRO A 215 -2.32 -14.02 11.71
N ARG A 216 -2.30 -14.75 12.83
CA ARG A 216 -3.20 -15.89 13.07
C ARG A 216 -4.68 -15.51 13.16
N ARG A 217 -4.97 -14.22 13.35
CA ARG A 217 -6.33 -13.68 13.43
C ARG A 217 -6.66 -12.73 12.28
N ALA A 218 -5.73 -12.57 11.33
CA ALA A 218 -5.94 -11.66 10.21
C ALA A 218 -7.12 -12.14 9.36
N ARG A 219 -8.12 -11.27 9.20
CA ARG A 219 -9.36 -11.56 8.46
C ARG A 219 -10.09 -10.27 8.10
N VAL A 220 -10.87 -10.33 7.03
CA VAL A 220 -11.80 -9.25 6.66
C VAL A 220 -12.99 -9.24 7.61
N LEU A 221 -13.38 -8.05 8.04
CA LEU A 221 -14.59 -7.81 8.82
C LEU A 221 -15.75 -7.60 7.85
N ILE A 222 -16.46 -8.69 7.55
CA ILE A 222 -17.63 -8.66 6.68
C ILE A 222 -18.84 -8.18 7.51
N PRO A 223 -19.62 -7.20 7.03
CA PRO A 223 -20.90 -6.84 7.64
C PRO A 223 -21.82 -8.07 7.66
N ARG A 224 -22.41 -8.37 8.82
CA ARG A 224 -23.34 -9.49 9.03
C ARG A 224 -24.65 -8.97 9.56
#